data_AF-A0A1I7UY84-F1
#
_entry.id   AF-A0A1I7UY84-F1
#
_cell.length_a   1.000
_cell.length_b   1.000
_cell.length_c   1.000
_cell.angle_alpha   90.00
_cell.angle_beta   90.00
_cell.angle_gamma   90.00
#
_symmetry.space_group_name_H-M   'P 1'
#
loop_
_entity.id
_entity.type
_entity.pdbx_description
1 polymer ?
#
loop_
_entity_poly.entity_id
_entity_poly.type
_entity_poly.pdbx_seq_one_letter_code
_entity_poly.pdbx_strand_id
1 'polypeptide(L)'
;MNMQRKRVNSYETSYTHEHSTIWLLQELQSIIGSYYYQRGESIFRVTKGVPQGHPLSSNLAFAYLNSFENEYWRKEKIDSRIVYSRYEDDYIVLTTEKHIFHEMMRPLITGRNRYFLKINKEKLMASEKGEDITWCGVTINLRKIEFSHRRLCKDGIKRRLLIKF
;
A
#
# COMPACT_ATOMS: atom_id res chain seq x y z
N MET A 1 4.37 -2.48 -40.62
CA MET A 1 3.51 -3.27 -39.71
C MET A 1 2.28 -2.42 -39.43
N ASN A 2 1.10 -2.80 -39.94
CA ASN A 2 -0.11 -1.96 -39.92
C ASN A 2 -0.66 -1.81 -38.50
N MET A 3 -0.84 -0.56 -38.09
CA MET A 3 -1.27 -0.13 -36.76
C MET A 3 -2.80 -0.08 -36.72
N GLN A 4 -3.46 -0.97 -35.96
CA GLN A 4 -4.90 -0.87 -35.70
C GLN A 4 -5.16 0.07 -34.51
N ARG A 5 -5.68 1.27 -34.80
CA ARG A 5 -6.28 2.15 -33.78
C ARG A 5 -7.60 1.53 -33.30
N LYS A 6 -7.66 1.03 -32.06
CA LYS A 6 -8.95 0.80 -31.38
C LYS A 6 -9.34 2.07 -30.64
N ARG A 7 -10.10 2.93 -31.33
CA ARG A 7 -10.79 4.05 -30.70
C ARG A 7 -12.07 3.49 -30.06
N VAL A 8 -12.19 3.55 -28.73
CA VAL A 8 -13.45 3.18 -28.05
C VAL A 8 -14.44 4.31 -28.33
N ASN A 9 -15.22 4.15 -29.40
CA ASN A 9 -16.20 5.15 -29.85
C ASN A 9 -17.56 4.98 -29.18
N SER A 10 -17.81 3.81 -28.59
CA SER A 10 -18.99 3.47 -27.82
C SER A 10 -18.57 2.51 -26.72
N TYR A 11 -19.15 2.68 -25.53
CA TYR A 11 -19.16 1.65 -24.50
C TYR A 11 -20.61 1.22 -24.30
N GLU A 12 -20.82 -0.08 -24.16
CA GLU A 12 -22.12 -0.63 -23.81
C GLU A 12 -22.01 -1.12 -22.37
N THR A 13 -22.82 -0.52 -21.48
CA THR A 13 -22.91 -1.00 -20.10
C THR A 13 -23.92 -2.15 -20.08
N SER A 14 -23.41 -3.38 -20.01
CA SER A 14 -24.23 -4.56 -19.78
C SER A 14 -24.23 -4.87 -18.28
N TYR A 15 -25.44 -5.01 -17.72
CA TYR A 15 -25.62 -5.51 -16.36
C TYR A 15 -25.82 -7.02 -16.46
N THR A 16 -25.00 -7.77 -15.73
CA THR A 16 -25.13 -9.23 -15.62
C THR A 16 -25.71 -9.57 -14.25
N HIS A 17 -26.56 -10.59 -14.20
CA HIS A 17 -27.03 -11.20 -12.95
C HIS A 17 -26.16 -12.41 -12.57
N GLU A 18 -24.88 -12.38 -12.94
CA GLU A 18 -23.94 -13.44 -12.59
C GLU A 18 -23.44 -13.22 -11.15
N HIS A 19 -23.65 -14.23 -10.31
CA HIS A 19 -23.27 -14.20 -8.89
C HIS A 19 -22.18 -15.21 -8.54
N SER A 20 -21.54 -15.83 -9.54
CA SER A 20 -20.50 -16.83 -9.33
C SER A 20 -19.15 -16.20 -9.01
N THR A 21 -18.49 -16.67 -7.95
CA THR A 21 -17.11 -16.31 -7.63
C THR A 21 -16.15 -16.63 -8.78
N ILE A 22 -16.38 -17.72 -9.51
CA ILE A 22 -15.53 -18.12 -10.64
C ILE A 22 -15.59 -17.07 -11.75
N TRP A 23 -16.80 -16.63 -12.10
CA TRP A 23 -17.00 -15.60 -13.11
C TRP A 23 -16.35 -14.28 -12.69
N LEU A 24 -16.56 -13.83 -11.46
CA LEU A 24 -15.95 -12.61 -10.95
C LEU A 24 -14.41 -12.67 -10.99
N LEU A 25 -13.82 -13.81 -10.65
CA LEU A 25 -12.37 -14.00 -10.72
C LEU A 25 -11.86 -13.95 -12.16
N GLN A 26 -12.59 -14.53 -13.11
CA GLN A 26 -12.24 -14.46 -14.54
C GLN A 26 -12.28 -13.01 -15.05
N GLU A 27 -13.29 -12.24 -14.67
CA GLU A 27 -13.39 -10.81 -15.01
C GLU A 27 -12.25 -10.00 -14.41
N LEU A 28 -11.96 -10.20 -13.11
CA LEU A 28 -10.83 -9.53 -12.45
C LEU A 28 -9.50 -9.87 -13.13
N GLN A 29 -9.28 -11.14 -13.47
CA GLN A 29 -8.07 -11.58 -14.16
C GLN A 29 -7.96 -10.96 -15.55
N SER A 30 -9.07 -10.86 -16.29
CA SER A 30 -9.14 -10.20 -17.59
C SER A 30 -8.76 -8.72 -17.47
N ILE A 31 -9.41 -7.98 -16.56
CA ILE A 31 -9.20 -6.55 -16.35
C ILE A 31 -7.74 -6.24 -15.99
N ILE A 32 -7.16 -7.00 -15.05
CA ILE A 32 -5.78 -6.77 -14.58
C ILE A 32 -4.77 -7.22 -15.64
N GLY A 33 -5.01 -8.37 -16.29
CA GLY A 33 -4.06 -8.98 -17.23
C GLY A 33 -3.99 -8.32 -18.60
N SER A 34 -5.03 -7.57 -18.98
CA SER A 34 -5.16 -6.93 -20.29
C SER A 34 -5.28 -5.42 -20.22
N TYR A 35 -4.66 -4.79 -19.21
CA TYR A 35 -4.73 -3.34 -19.07
C TYR A 35 -3.82 -2.60 -20.07
N TYR A 36 -4.40 -1.68 -20.83
CA TYR A 36 -3.69 -0.79 -21.75
C TYR A 36 -3.98 0.68 -21.39
N TYR A 37 -2.98 1.54 -21.53
CA TYR A 37 -3.17 2.98 -21.43
C TYR A 37 -2.56 3.69 -22.64
N GLN A 38 -3.16 4.83 -23.00
CA GLN A 38 -2.70 5.67 -24.10
C GLN A 38 -1.92 6.87 -23.55
N ARG A 39 -0.76 7.15 -24.15
CA ARG A 39 0.01 8.37 -23.89
C ARG A 39 0.39 8.99 -25.23
N GLY A 40 -0.30 10.08 -25.60
CA GLY A 40 -0.18 10.66 -26.94
C GLY A 40 -0.71 9.70 -28.00
N GLU A 41 0.11 9.39 -29.01
CA GLU A 41 -0.25 8.43 -30.08
C GLU A 41 0.11 6.98 -29.76
N SER A 42 0.86 6.74 -28.68
CA SER A 42 1.34 5.41 -28.31
C SER A 42 0.42 4.72 -27.31
N ILE A 43 0.23 3.41 -27.50
CA ILE A 43 -0.51 2.52 -26.58
C ILE A 43 0.49 1.63 -25.86
N PHE A 44 0.40 1.58 -24.54
CA PHE A 44 1.26 0.78 -23.68
C PHE A 44 0.45 -0.25 -22.92
N ARG A 45 0.97 -1.47 -22.83
CA ARG A 45 0.41 -2.53 -21.98
C ARG A 45 1.08 -2.48 -20.61
N VAL A 46 0.29 -2.54 -19.55
CA VAL A 46 0.81 -2.74 -18.19
C VAL A 46 1.11 -4.23 -18.01
N THR A 47 2.38 -4.56 -17.79
CA THR A 47 2.86 -5.94 -17.64
C THR A 47 3.11 -6.34 -16.19
N LYS A 48 3.19 -5.37 -15.27
CA LYS A 48 3.42 -5.59 -13.85
C LYS A 48 2.62 -4.61 -13.01
N GLY A 49 1.95 -5.16 -11.99
CA GLY A 49 1.14 -4.39 -11.05
C GLY A 49 -0.22 -3.98 -11.61
N VAL A 50 -0.97 -3.24 -10.79
CA VAL A 50 -2.24 -2.63 -11.18
C VAL A 50 -2.01 -1.15 -11.45
N PRO A 51 -2.54 -0.58 -12.54
CA PRO A 51 -2.38 0.84 -12.85
C PRO A 51 -2.89 1.74 -11.72
N GLN A 52 -2.13 2.80 -11.43
CA GLN A 52 -2.58 3.86 -10.53
C GLN A 52 -3.80 4.57 -11.11
N GLY A 53 -4.80 4.83 -10.28
CA GLY A 53 -6.09 5.39 -10.71
C GLY A 53 -7.12 4.34 -11.14
N HIS A 54 -6.76 3.06 -11.24
CA HIS A 54 -7.75 2.00 -11.41
C HIS A 54 -8.60 1.86 -10.14
N PRO A 55 -9.94 1.79 -10.23
CA PRO A 55 -10.83 1.76 -9.06
C PRO A 55 -10.57 0.60 -8.08
N LEU A 56 -10.03 -0.51 -8.59
CA LEU A 56 -9.73 -1.70 -7.78
C LEU A 56 -8.28 -1.77 -7.29
N SER A 57 -7.42 -0.81 -7.66
CA SER A 57 -5.98 -0.89 -7.37
C SER A 57 -5.68 -1.00 -5.88
N SER A 58 -6.29 -0.14 -5.05
CA SER A 58 -6.16 -0.20 -3.58
C SER A 58 -6.60 -1.54 -2.99
N ASN A 59 -7.75 -2.07 -3.41
CA ASN A 59 -8.27 -3.35 -2.87
C ASN A 59 -7.37 -4.53 -3.25
N LEU A 60 -6.85 -4.54 -4.48
CA LEU A 60 -5.93 -5.57 -4.96
C LEU A 60 -4.56 -5.47 -4.26
N ALA A 61 -4.04 -4.25 -4.09
CA ALA A 61 -2.82 -4.01 -3.32
C ALA A 61 -2.99 -4.46 -1.86
N PHE A 62 -4.12 -4.12 -1.24
CA PHE A 62 -4.47 -4.56 0.11
C PHE A 62 -4.50 -6.09 0.23
N ALA A 63 -5.20 -6.78 -0.68
CA ALA A 63 -5.28 -8.25 -0.67
C ALA A 63 -3.91 -8.91 -0.90
N TYR A 64 -3.09 -8.34 -1.79
CA TYR A 64 -1.74 -8.81 -2.09
C TYR A 64 -0.81 -8.68 -0.87
N LEU A 65 -0.80 -7.50 -0.24
CA LEU A 65 0.00 -7.25 0.97
C LEU A 65 -0.49 -8.08 2.16
N ASN A 66 -1.81 -8.23 2.34
CA ASN A 66 -2.36 -9.10 3.39
C ASN A 66 -1.90 -10.56 3.21
N SER A 67 -1.82 -11.04 1.96
CA SER A 67 -1.30 -12.39 1.67
C SER A 67 0.18 -12.52 2.07
N PHE A 68 0.99 -11.50 1.77
CA PHE A 68 2.39 -11.44 2.25
C PHE A 68 2.48 -11.46 3.77
N GLU A 69 1.72 -10.62 4.46
CA GLU A 69 1.72 -10.54 5.92
C GLU A 69 1.31 -11.86 6.58
N ASN A 70 0.29 -12.54 6.06
CA ASN A 70 -0.19 -13.82 6.59
C ASN A 70 0.83 -14.95 6.46
N GLU A 71 1.70 -14.88 5.46
CA GLU A 71 2.73 -15.89 5.24
C GLU A 71 4.00 -15.59 6.03
N TYR A 72 4.46 -14.35 6.00
CA TYR A 72 5.76 -13.99 6.55
C TYR A 72 5.71 -13.46 7.98
N TRP A 73 4.57 -12.95 8.45
CA TRP A 73 4.43 -12.30 9.76
C TRP A 73 3.44 -13.01 10.69
N ARG A 74 3.10 -14.27 10.42
CA ARG A 74 2.08 -15.01 11.18
C ARG A 74 2.41 -15.11 12.67
N LYS A 75 3.68 -15.27 13.01
CA LYS A 75 4.13 -15.42 14.41
C LYS A 75 4.12 -14.06 15.13
N GLU A 76 4.57 -13.04 14.44
CA GLU A 76 4.69 -11.68 14.94
C GLU A 76 3.31 -11.04 15.11
N LYS A 77 2.32 -11.39 14.27
CA LYS A 77 0.91 -10.98 14.42
C LYS A 77 0.28 -11.35 15.77
N ILE A 78 0.78 -12.37 16.44
CA ILE A 78 0.26 -12.84 17.74
C ILE A 78 1.19 -12.51 18.91
N ASP A 79 2.34 -11.89 18.65
CA ASP A 79 3.29 -11.54 19.70
C ASP A 79 2.88 -10.20 20.32
N SER A 80 2.58 -10.20 21.63
CA SER A 80 2.13 -9.00 22.33
C SER A 80 3.18 -7.89 22.44
N ARG A 81 4.44 -8.19 22.11
CA ARG A 81 5.56 -7.24 22.15
C ARG A 81 5.67 -6.41 20.87
N ILE A 82 4.91 -6.75 19.83
CA ILE A 82 4.91 -6.04 18.57
C ILE A 82 3.49 -5.62 18.17
N VAL A 83 3.36 -4.38 17.74
CA VAL A 83 2.13 -3.84 17.17
C VAL A 83 2.52 -3.15 15.88
N TYR A 84 1.75 -3.38 14.82
CA TYR A 84 1.96 -2.65 13.58
C TYR A 84 0.63 -2.18 13.01
N SER A 85 0.70 -1.12 12.21
CA SER A 85 -0.41 -0.64 11.41
C SER A 85 0.07 -0.39 9.99
N ARG A 86 -0.81 -0.63 9.03
CA ARG A 86 -0.58 -0.44 7.60
C ARG A 86 -1.62 0.49 7.02
N TYR A 87 -1.15 1.45 6.24
CA TYR A 87 -1.97 2.27 5.36
C TYR A 87 -1.44 2.12 3.94
N GLU A 88 -2.19 1.43 3.07
CA GLU A 88 -1.74 1.04 1.73
C GLU A 88 -0.38 0.32 1.78
N ASP A 89 0.70 0.95 1.32
CA ASP A 89 2.08 0.47 1.30
C ASP A 89 2.96 1.00 2.45
N ASP A 90 2.46 1.95 3.24
CA ASP A 90 3.17 2.53 4.38
C ASP A 90 2.89 1.75 5.68
N TYR A 91 3.95 1.40 6.39
CA TYR A 91 3.88 0.68 7.67
C TYR A 91 4.45 1.53 8.81
N ILE A 92 3.80 1.42 9.97
CA ILE A 92 4.41 1.76 11.26
C ILE A 92 4.48 0.50 12.11
N VAL A 93 5.64 0.23 12.68
CA VAL A 93 5.89 -0.92 13.55
C VAL A 93 6.42 -0.40 14.87
N LEU A 94 5.79 -0.82 15.96
CA LEU A 94 6.19 -0.54 17.33
C LEU A 94 6.55 -1.88 17.97
N THR A 95 7.73 -1.96 18.57
CA THR A 95 8.18 -3.15 19.28
C THR A 95 8.93 -2.75 20.53
N THR A 96 8.82 -3.57 21.58
CA THR A 96 9.72 -3.46 22.75
C THR A 96 11.06 -4.15 22.50
N GLU A 97 11.14 -4.98 21.45
CA GLU A 97 12.27 -5.87 21.16
C GLU A 97 12.77 -5.69 19.73
N LYS A 98 14.01 -5.22 19.59
CA LYS A 98 14.62 -4.95 18.29
C LYS A 98 14.79 -6.19 17.41
N HIS A 99 15.09 -7.33 18.02
CA HIS A 99 15.30 -8.58 17.29
C HIS A 99 14.02 -9.04 16.57
N ILE A 100 12.85 -8.90 17.20
CA ILE A 100 11.55 -9.26 16.60
C ILE A 100 11.29 -8.41 15.35
N PHE A 101 11.54 -7.10 15.41
CA PHE A 101 11.44 -6.24 14.23
C PHE A 101 12.35 -6.70 13.09
N HIS A 102 13.60 -7.07 13.40
CA HIS A 102 14.51 -7.57 12.37
C HIS A 102 14.03 -8.90 11.76
N GLU A 103 13.48 -9.81 12.56
CA GLU A 103 12.92 -11.06 12.06
C GLU A 103 11.70 -10.83 11.15
N MET A 104 10.78 -9.97 11.57
CA MET A 104 9.60 -9.54 10.82
C MET A 104 9.99 -8.89 9.48
N MET A 105 10.95 -7.96 9.52
CA MET A 105 11.30 -7.15 8.35
C MET A 105 12.29 -7.83 7.40
N ARG A 106 12.94 -8.91 7.82
CA ARG A 106 13.95 -9.64 7.02
C ARG A 106 13.49 -10.01 5.60
N PRO A 107 12.27 -10.50 5.33
CA PRO A 107 11.83 -10.80 3.96
C PRO A 107 11.75 -9.55 3.07
N LEU A 108 11.42 -8.38 3.64
CA LEU A 108 11.36 -7.10 2.92
C LEU A 108 12.74 -6.46 2.76
N ILE A 109 13.62 -6.58 3.77
CA ILE A 109 14.99 -6.05 3.75
C ILE A 109 15.85 -6.80 2.74
N THR A 110 15.73 -8.13 2.71
CA THR A 110 16.48 -9.00 1.79
C THR A 110 15.84 -9.03 0.40
N GLY A 111 14.54 -8.73 0.29
CA GLY A 111 13.76 -8.93 -0.92
C GLY A 111 13.59 -10.40 -1.30
N ARG A 112 13.96 -11.33 -0.42
CA ARG A 112 13.81 -12.78 -0.61
C ARG A 112 12.43 -13.20 -0.14
N ASN A 113 11.42 -12.91 -0.96
CA ASN A 113 10.05 -13.33 -0.76
C ASN A 113 9.37 -13.59 -2.10
N ARG A 114 8.34 -14.44 -2.13
CA ARG A 114 7.62 -14.81 -3.35
C ARG A 114 6.77 -13.69 -3.95
N TYR A 115 6.60 -12.59 -3.22
CA TYR A 115 5.81 -11.42 -3.63
C TYR A 115 6.67 -10.32 -4.26
N PHE A 116 7.99 -10.54 -4.41
CA PHE A 116 8.93 -9.57 -4.97
C PHE A 116 8.89 -8.19 -4.28
N LEU A 117 8.42 -8.14 -3.04
CA LEU A 117 8.32 -6.92 -2.24
C LEU A 117 9.68 -6.56 -1.65
N LYS A 118 9.98 -5.28 -1.59
CA LYS A 118 11.21 -4.75 -0.97
C LYS A 118 10.89 -3.47 -0.23
N ILE A 119 11.56 -3.27 0.90
CA ILE A 119 11.49 -1.99 1.61
C ILE A 119 12.33 -0.94 0.88
N ASN A 120 11.82 0.29 0.83
CA ASN A 120 12.64 1.44 0.48
C ASN A 120 13.48 1.85 1.69
N LYS A 121 14.76 1.47 1.69
CA LYS A 121 15.68 1.73 2.81
C LYS A 121 15.92 3.21 3.09
N GLU A 122 15.84 4.07 2.06
CA GLU A 122 16.04 5.51 2.21
C GLU A 122 14.90 6.18 2.98
N LYS A 123 13.71 5.58 2.95
CA LYS A 123 12.51 6.05 3.67
C LYS A 123 12.33 5.39 5.04
N LEU A 124 13.19 4.45 5.42
CA LEU A 124 13.08 3.78 6.71
C LEU A 124 13.49 4.76 7.81
N MET A 125 12.55 5.04 8.72
CA MET A 125 12.78 5.85 9.91
C MET A 125 12.76 4.95 11.16
N ALA A 126 13.67 5.21 12.11
CA ALA A 126 13.71 4.50 13.38
C ALA A 126 13.81 5.50 14.53
N SER A 127 12.94 5.38 15.54
CA SER A 127 12.92 6.27 16.71
C SER A 127 14.01 5.99 17.74
N GLU A 128 14.98 5.11 17.46
CA GLU A 128 16.03 4.72 18.43
C GLU A 128 16.83 5.91 18.95
N LYS A 129 16.87 7.02 18.20
CA LYS A 129 17.55 8.27 18.60
C LYS A 129 16.67 9.25 19.37
N GLY A 130 15.44 8.88 19.72
CA GLY A 130 14.48 9.79 20.33
C GLY A 130 13.85 10.79 19.37
N GLU A 131 13.96 10.50 18.08
CA GLU A 131 13.39 11.32 17.01
C GLU A 131 11.88 11.05 16.89
N ASP A 132 11.13 12.11 16.60
CA ASP A 132 9.72 12.03 16.25
C ASP A 132 9.57 11.20 14.95
N ILE A 133 8.66 10.23 14.93
CA ILE A 133 8.29 9.50 13.70
C ILE A 133 7.15 10.25 13.03
N THR A 134 7.17 10.35 11.70
CA THR A 134 6.01 10.80 10.94
C THR A 134 5.42 9.65 10.14
N TRP A 135 4.12 9.39 10.32
CA TRP A 135 3.38 8.36 9.60
C TRP A 135 1.98 8.87 9.25
N CYS A 136 1.58 8.75 7.99
CA CYS A 136 0.29 9.21 7.46
C CYS A 136 -0.08 10.66 7.85
N GLY A 137 0.91 11.58 7.84
CA GLY A 137 0.71 13.00 8.19
C GLY A 137 0.61 13.28 9.70
N VAL A 138 0.74 12.25 10.54
CA VAL A 138 0.79 12.36 12.00
C VAL A 138 2.24 12.24 12.46
N THR A 139 2.68 13.20 13.26
CA THR A 139 3.93 13.13 14.02
C THR A 139 3.67 12.46 15.37
N ILE A 140 4.48 11.47 15.69
CA ILE A 140 4.38 10.60 16.86
C ILE A 140 5.64 10.76 17.69
N ASN A 141 5.48 11.22 18.93
CA ASN A 141 6.54 11.26 19.92
C ASN A 141 6.30 10.14 20.95
N LEU A 142 7.02 9.03 20.79
CA LEU A 142 6.84 7.85 21.64
C LEU A 142 7.33 8.06 23.08
N ARG A 143 8.25 9.01 23.33
CA ARG A 143 8.75 9.31 24.69
C ARG A 143 7.70 10.03 25.53
N LYS A 144 6.98 10.95 24.92
CA LYS A 144 5.93 11.75 25.57
C LYS A 144 4.53 11.16 25.40
N ILE A 145 4.40 10.12 24.56
CA ILE A 145 3.11 9.55 24.16
C ILE A 145 2.22 10.66 23.55
N GLU A 146 2.82 11.51 22.72
CA GLU A 146 2.15 12.64 22.07
C GLU A 146 1.98 12.37 20.58
N PHE A 147 0.78 12.66 20.09
CA PHE A 147 0.42 12.55 18.68
C PHE A 147 0.00 13.92 18.20
N SER A 148 0.49 14.33 17.03
CA SER A 148 0.14 15.64 16.47
C SER A 148 0.08 15.62 14.95
N HIS A 149 -0.72 16.48 14.36
CA HIS A 149 -0.70 16.70 12.91
C HIS A 149 -0.40 18.16 12.59
N ARG A 150 0.18 18.41 11.41
CA ARG A 150 0.34 19.78 10.89
C ARG A 150 -0.89 20.14 10.06
N ARG A 151 -1.51 21.27 10.41
CA ARG A 151 -2.67 21.81 9.68
C ARG A 151 -2.38 23.24 9.24
N LEU A 152 -2.78 23.57 8.01
CA LEU A 152 -2.85 24.95 7.55
C LEU A 152 -4.10 25.60 8.18
N CYS A 153 -3.89 26.62 9.00
CA CYS A 153 -4.97 27.37 9.62
C CYS A 153 -5.55 28.42 8.65
N LYS A 154 -6.70 29.02 9.00
CA LYS A 154 -7.38 30.03 8.18
C LYS A 154 -6.52 31.28 7.92
N ASP A 155 -5.57 31.55 8.79
CA ASP A 155 -4.59 32.63 8.68
C ASP A 155 -3.37 32.27 7.80
N GLY A 156 -3.40 31.12 7.12
CA GLY A 156 -2.30 30.64 6.28
C GLY A 156 -1.09 30.12 7.07
N ILE A 157 -1.14 30.10 8.40
CA ILE A 157 -0.04 29.62 9.24
C ILE A 157 -0.19 28.12 9.47
N LYS A 158 0.90 27.37 9.25
CA LYS A 158 0.95 25.94 9.60
C LYS A 158 1.16 25.80 11.10
N ARG A 159 0.20 25.20 11.80
CA ARG A 159 0.30 24.90 13.24
C ARG A 159 0.35 23.39 13.47
N ARG A 160 1.07 22.99 14.52
CA ARG A 160 1.06 21.62 15.04
C ARG A 160 -0.08 21.52 16.06
N LEU A 161 -1.02 20.62 15.84
CA LEU A 161 -2.17 20.39 16.70
C LEU A 161 -2.04 19.01 17.35
N LEU A 162 -2.12 18.95 18.67
CA LEU A 162 -2.14 17.69 19.41
C LEU A 162 -3.45 16.95 19.16
N ILE A 163 -3.35 15.65 18.91
CA ILE A 163 -4.47 14.73 18.81
C ILE A 163 -4.79 14.27 20.24
N LYS A 164 -6.02 14.53 20.68
CA LYS A 164 -6.52 14.06 21.98
C LYS A 164 -7.33 12.77 21.73
N PHE A 165 -7.08 11.76 22.54
CA PHE A 165 -7.80 10.47 22.52
C PHE A 165 -8.83 10.44 23.65
#